data_AF-S7NC59-F1
#
_entry.id   AF-S7NC59-F1
#
_cell.length_a   1.000
_cell.length_b   1.000
_cell.length_c   1.000
_cell.angle_alpha   90.00
_cell.angle_beta   90.00
_cell.angle_gamma   90.00
#
_symmetry.space_group_name_H-M   'P 1'
#
loop_
_entity.id
_entity.type
_entity.pdbx_description
1 polymer ?
#
loop_
_entity_poly.entity_id
_entity_poly.type
_entity_poly.pdbx_seq_one_letter_code
_entity_poly.pdbx_strand_id
1 'polypeptide(L)' 'MCRGGHMFAPTKTWRSWHRRANTTQRRYAICSALAASAFPALVMSKGHRIEEVSELPLVVDDKVEGYKKTK' A
#
# COMPACT_ATOMS: atom_id res chain seq x y z
N MET A 1 -30.49 16.07 25.06
CA MET A 1 -29.25 16.58 24.45
C MET A 1 -29.27 18.10 24.61
N CYS A 2 -28.30 18.67 25.33
CA CYS A 2 -28.30 20.10 25.65
C CYS A 2 -27.28 20.84 24.78
N ARG A 3 -27.64 22.00 24.23
CA ARG A 3 -26.72 22.87 23.49
C ARG A 3 -25.67 23.44 24.46
N GLY A 4 -24.39 23.28 24.14
CA GLY A 4 -23.28 23.62 25.05
C GLY A 4 -22.96 22.55 26.10
N GLY A 5 -23.65 21.40 26.08
CA GLY A 5 -23.32 20.26 26.93
C GLY A 5 -22.10 19.48 26.43
N HIS A 6 -21.54 18.63 27.30
CA HIS A 6 -20.45 17.75 26.93
C HIS A 6 -20.95 16.61 26.01
N MET A 7 -20.07 16.13 25.15
CA MET A 7 -20.33 14.98 24.27
C MET A 7 -20.40 13.69 25.11
N PHE A 8 -21.38 12.84 24.83
CA PHE A 8 -21.44 11.48 25.38
C PHE A 8 -20.29 10.64 24.81
N ALA A 9 -19.58 9.90 25.68
CA ALA A 9 -18.40 9.10 25.36
C ALA A 9 -17.30 9.88 24.59
N PRO A 10 -16.70 10.92 25.20
CA PRO A 10 -15.65 11.69 24.54
C PRO A 10 -14.44 10.81 24.24
N THR A 11 -13.74 11.11 23.15
CA THR A 11 -12.55 10.37 22.72
C THR A 11 -11.48 10.37 23.81
N LYS A 12 -10.94 9.20 24.11
CA LYS A 12 -9.94 8.99 25.16
C LYS A 12 -8.60 8.60 24.57
N THR A 13 -7.52 9.00 25.24
CA THR A 13 -6.15 8.67 24.83
C THR A 13 -5.84 7.18 24.96
N TRP A 14 -6.40 6.49 25.97
CA TRP A 14 -6.16 5.08 26.26
C TRP A 14 -6.96 4.09 25.39
N ARG A 15 -7.54 4.54 24.28
CA ARG A 15 -8.11 3.63 23.28
C ARG A 15 -7.00 2.75 22.71
N SER A 16 -7.29 1.48 22.45
CA SER A 16 -6.36 0.60 21.72
C SER A 16 -6.33 1.00 20.24
N TRP A 17 -5.37 1.85 19.88
CA TRP A 17 -5.16 2.35 18.52
C TRP A 17 -4.39 1.35 17.64
N HIS A 18 -3.38 0.71 18.22
CA HIS A 18 -2.49 -0.20 17.50
C HIS A 18 -3.01 -1.63 17.57
N ARG A 19 -2.95 -2.34 16.43
CA ARG A 19 -3.30 -3.76 16.35
C ARG A 19 -2.05 -4.60 16.15
N ARG A 20 -1.89 -5.61 17.00
CA ARG A 20 -0.84 -6.62 16.84
C ARG A 20 -1.28 -7.59 15.75
N ALA A 21 -0.38 -7.89 14.83
CA ALA A 21 -0.52 -8.97 13.87
C ALA A 21 0.75 -9.81 13.87
N ASN A 22 0.63 -11.11 13.58
CA ASN A 22 1.75 -12.04 13.63
C ASN A 22 2.80 -11.69 12.56
N THR A 23 4.08 -11.76 12.94
CA THR A 23 5.18 -11.44 12.03
C THR A 23 5.17 -12.32 10.78
N THR A 24 4.89 -13.62 10.93
CA THR A 24 4.79 -14.56 9.79
C THR A 24 3.64 -14.19 8.84
N GLN A 25 2.49 -13.79 9.36
CA GLN A 25 1.35 -13.35 8.53
C GLN A 25 1.66 -12.05 7.80
N ARG A 26 2.34 -11.09 8.45
CA ARG A 26 2.80 -9.85 7.80
C ARG A 26 3.76 -10.15 6.65
N ARG A 27 4.73 -11.04 6.86
CA ARG A 27 5.67 -11.48 5.82
C ARG A 27 4.93 -12.15 4.66
N TYR A 28 4.00 -13.05 4.95
CA TYR A 28 3.21 -13.74 3.93
C TYR A 28 2.34 -12.79 3.11
N ALA A 29 1.73 -11.78 3.74
CA ALA A 29 0.97 -10.74 3.05
C ALA A 29 1.84 -9.95 2.07
N ILE A 30 3.08 -9.60 2.46
CA ILE A 30 4.03 -8.91 1.59
C ILE A 30 4.42 -9.79 0.39
N CYS A 31 4.75 -11.07 0.62
CA CYS A 31 5.07 -12.00 -0.46
C CYS A 31 3.91 -12.16 -1.45
N SER A 32 2.68 -12.24 -0.94
CA SER A 32 1.47 -12.35 -1.77
C SER A 32 1.23 -11.09 -2.61
N ALA A 33 1.46 -9.91 -2.02
CA ALA A 33 1.34 -8.64 -2.74
C ALA A 33 2.43 -8.48 -3.81
N LEU A 34 3.66 -8.92 -3.54
CA LEU A 34 4.75 -8.92 -4.52
C LEU A 34 4.48 -9.89 -5.67
N ALA A 35 3.95 -11.08 -5.38
CA ALA A 35 3.53 -12.00 -6.43
C ALA A 35 2.43 -11.38 -7.31
N ALA A 36 1.46 -10.69 -6.71
CA ALA A 36 0.37 -10.03 -7.42
C ALA A 36 0.84 -8.97 -8.44
N SER A 37 1.94 -8.25 -8.17
CA SER A 37 2.44 -7.21 -9.08
C SER A 37 3.05 -7.77 -10.37
N ALA A 38 3.43 -9.05 -10.39
CA ALA A 38 3.90 -9.71 -11.61
C ALA A 38 2.74 -10.14 -12.53
N PHE A 39 1.49 -10.14 -12.07
CA PHE A 39 0.34 -10.60 -12.88
C PHE A 39 -0.35 -9.44 -13.60
N PRO A 40 -0.30 -9.37 -14.96
CA PRO A 40 -0.89 -8.27 -15.72
C PRO A 40 -2.39 -8.09 -15.49
N ALA A 41 -3.13 -9.20 -15.40
CA ALA A 41 -4.57 -9.17 -15.19
C ALA A 41 -4.95 -8.46 -13.87
N LEU A 42 -4.21 -8.72 -12.79
CA LEU A 42 -4.46 -8.09 -11.50
C LEU A 42 -4.11 -6.60 -11.53
N VAL A 43 -3.00 -6.24 -12.18
CA VAL A 43 -2.55 -4.85 -12.32
C VAL A 43 -3.53 -4.02 -13.16
N MET A 44 -4.02 -4.56 -14.29
CA MET A 44 -5.07 -3.92 -15.10
C MET A 44 -6.37 -3.77 -14.32
N SER A 45 -6.82 -4.83 -13.64
CA SER A 45 -8.07 -4.80 -12.85
C SER A 45 -8.04 -3.78 -11.71
N LYS A 46 -6.84 -3.48 -11.18
CA LYS A 46 -6.63 -2.47 -10.14
C LYS A 46 -6.82 -1.05 -10.66
N GLY A 47 -6.68 -0.82 -11.97
CA GLY A 47 -6.87 0.47 -12.64
C GLY A 47 -5.60 1.06 -13.27
N HIS A 48 -4.50 0.31 -13.33
CA HIS A 48 -3.28 0.77 -14.00
C HIS A 48 -3.40 0.59 -15.52
N ARG A 49 -3.05 1.63 -16.29
CA ARG A 49 -2.98 1.57 -17.76
C ARG A 49 -1.60 1.07 -18.17
N ILE A 50 -1.52 -0.19 -18.62
CA ILE A 50 -0.25 -0.88 -18.90
C ILE A 50 -0.17 -1.40 -20.35
N GLU A 51 -0.97 -0.84 -21.26
CA GLU A 51 -1.07 -1.29 -22.66
C GLU A 51 0.24 -1.10 -23.45
N GLU A 52 1.03 -0.08 -23.13
CA GLU A 52 2.29 0.25 -23.83
C GLU A 52 3.53 -0.34 -23.15
N VAL A 53 3.38 -1.03 -22.01
CA VAL A 53 4.52 -1.58 -21.26
C VAL A 53 4.94 -2.91 -21.88
N SER A 54 6.25 -3.12 -22.07
CA SER A 54 6.79 -4.31 -22.73
C SER A 54 6.49 -5.61 -22.00
N GLU A 55 6.61 -5.62 -20.67
CA GLU A 55 6.38 -6.80 -19.83
C GLU A 55 6.13 -6.45 -18.35
N LEU A 56 5.55 -7.40 -17.63
CA LEU A 56 5.45 -7.39 -16.16
C LEU A 56 6.05 -8.68 -15.60
N PRO A 57 6.92 -8.60 -14.58
CA PRO A 57 7.47 -7.39 -13.96
C PRO A 57 8.47 -6.66 -14.88
N LEU A 58 8.37 -5.34 -14.98
CA LEU A 58 9.32 -4.53 -15.74
C LEU A 58 10.65 -4.42 -14.95
N VAL A 59 11.73 -4.92 -15.53
CA VAL A 59 13.09 -4.87 -14.95
C VAL A 59 13.96 -3.93 -15.79
N VAL A 60 14.69 -3.03 -15.12
CA VAL A 60 15.53 -2.00 -15.76
C VAL A 60 16.95 -2.09 -15.22
N ASP A 61 17.93 -1.62 -16.01
CA ASP A 61 19.35 -1.62 -15.67
C ASP A 61 19.67 -0.64 -14.52
N ASP A 62 20.68 -0.97 -13.71
CA ASP A 62 21.06 -0.22 -12.50
C ASP A 62 21.52 1.23 -12.79
N LYS A 63 21.88 1.56 -14.04
CA LYS A 63 22.28 2.91 -14.46
C LYS A 63 21.24 3.98 -14.15
N VAL A 64 19.96 3.61 -14.00
CA VAL A 64 18.87 4.53 -13.65
C VAL A 64 19.11 5.23 -12.29
N GLU A 65 19.82 4.61 -11.36
CA GLU A 65 20.12 5.20 -10.04
C GLU A 65 20.98 6.48 -10.15
N GLY A 66 21.76 6.62 -11.23
CA GLY A 66 22.70 7.74 -11.43
C GLY A 66 22.07 9.05 -11.89
N TYR A 67 20.77 9.10 -12.20
CA TYR A 67 20.14 10.31 -12.72
C TYR A 67 20.00 11.40 -11.64
N LYS A 68 20.60 12.57 -11.90
CA LYS A 68 20.58 13.73 -10.98
C LYS A 68 19.47 14.74 -11.28
N LYS A 69 18.84 14.63 -12.44
CA LYS A 69 17.79 15.52 -12.93
C LYS A 69 16.63 14.68 -13.43
N THR A 70 15.44 15.23 -13.28
CA THR A 70 14.18 14.60 -13.67
C THR A 70 13.85 14.77 -15.15
N LYS A 71 14.59 15.64 -15.85
CA LYS A 71 14.52 15.86 -17.30
C LYS A 71 15.86 15.52 -17.92
#